data_AF-A0A929JRU2-F1
#
_entry.id   AF-A0A929JRU2-F1
#
_cell.length_a   1.000
_cell.length_b   1.000
_cell.length_c   1.000
_cell.angle_alpha   90.00
_cell.angle_beta   90.00
_cell.angle_gamma   90.00
#
_symmetry.space_group_name_H-M   'P 1'
#
loop_
_entity.id
_entity.type
_entity.pdbx_description
1 polymer ?
#
loop_
_entity_poly.entity_id
_entity_poly.type
_entity_poly.pdbx_seq_one_letter_code
_entity_poly.pdbx_strand_id
1 'polypeptide(L)'
;MLFSLTKETKAYFYDWSRVNDPAGRFENYVAVELKAILELWTDAGIGNFQMHFIRNRDGKETDFLILRDSEPWLMIEAKLSRASIDYHHRKSRDILGGIPFIQVVKQEGVAEKREQGLYQMSASRFFV
;
A
#
# COMPACT_ATOMS: atom_id res chain seq x y z
N MET A 1 21.56 5.10 3.08
CA MET A 1 20.32 5.42 2.33
C MET A 1 20.02 4.32 1.31
N LEU A 2 19.13 3.37 1.65
CA LEU A 2 18.87 2.16 0.85
C LEU A 2 17.67 2.27 -0.10
N PHE A 3 16.86 3.33 0.02
CA PHE A 3 15.72 3.62 -0.85
C PHE A 3 15.76 5.05 -1.36
N SER A 4 15.17 5.26 -2.54
CA SER A 4 14.76 6.57 -3.01
C SER A 4 13.24 6.67 -2.91
N LEU A 5 12.73 7.72 -2.27
CA LEU A 5 11.38 8.19 -2.58
C LEU A 5 11.44 8.72 -4.02
N THR A 6 10.78 8.04 -4.95
CA THR A 6 10.82 8.44 -6.36
C THR A 6 10.16 9.80 -6.52
N LYS A 7 10.83 10.69 -7.27
CA LYS A 7 10.27 11.97 -7.72
C LYS A 7 9.25 11.79 -8.87
N GLU A 8 9.21 10.59 -9.45
CA GLU A 8 8.20 10.21 -10.43
C GLU A 8 6.84 10.09 -9.74
N THR A 9 5.89 10.91 -10.19
CA THR A 9 4.54 10.95 -9.66
C THR A 9 3.76 9.78 -10.26
N LYS A 10 3.46 8.75 -9.46
CA LYS A 10 2.37 7.83 -9.84
C LYS A 10 1.08 8.65 -9.88
N ALA A 11 0.41 8.65 -11.03
CA ALA A 11 -0.85 9.34 -11.21
C ALA A 11 -2.01 8.35 -11.12
N TYR A 12 -2.98 8.65 -10.26
CA TYR A 12 -4.19 7.84 -10.10
C TYR A 12 -5.42 8.69 -10.44
N PHE A 13 -6.36 8.10 -11.17
CA PHE A 13 -7.59 8.76 -11.59
C PHE A 13 -8.66 8.60 -10.51
N TYR A 14 -9.36 9.66 -10.13
CA TYR A 14 -10.55 9.54 -9.27
C TYR A 14 -11.61 8.63 -9.90
N ASP A 15 -11.85 8.80 -11.20
CA ASP A 15 -12.58 7.82 -12.00
C ASP A 15 -11.63 6.68 -12.40
N TRP A 16 -11.40 5.77 -11.45
CA TRP A 16 -10.52 4.62 -11.61
C TRP A 16 -11.04 3.62 -12.66
N SER A 17 -12.32 3.68 -13.04
CA SER A 17 -12.91 2.79 -14.04
C SER A 17 -12.28 2.94 -15.43
N ARG A 18 -11.62 4.08 -15.70
CA ARG A 18 -10.94 4.41 -16.95
C ARG A 18 -9.66 3.61 -17.19
N VAL A 19 -9.13 2.95 -16.16
CA VAL A 19 -7.96 2.08 -16.30
C VAL A 19 -8.40 0.73 -16.87
N ASN A 20 -7.92 0.40 -18.07
CA ASN A 20 -8.33 -0.83 -18.76
C ASN A 20 -7.75 -2.08 -18.11
N ASP A 21 -6.48 -2.04 -17.70
CA ASP A 21 -5.82 -3.17 -17.04
C ASP A 21 -6.49 -3.48 -15.68
N PRO A 22 -6.99 -4.71 -15.44
CA PRO A 22 -7.68 -5.02 -14.20
C PRO A 22 -6.82 -4.84 -12.93
N ALA A 23 -5.52 -5.14 -13.00
CA ALA A 23 -4.63 -5.01 -11.85
C ALA A 23 -4.37 -3.53 -11.53
N GLY A 24 -3.96 -2.73 -12.52
CA GLY A 24 -3.78 -1.29 -12.37
C GLY A 24 -5.06 -0.56 -12.00
N ARG A 25 -6.23 -1.02 -12.49
CA ARG A 25 -7.52 -0.50 -12.06
C ARG A 25 -7.79 -0.75 -10.58
N PHE A 26 -7.43 -1.93 -10.09
CA PHE A 26 -7.58 -2.27 -8.67
C PHE A 26 -6.56 -1.52 -7.80
N GLU A 27 -5.32 -1.38 -8.23
CA GLU A 27 -4.31 -0.51 -7.58
C GLU A 27 -4.82 0.94 -7.48
N ASN A 28 -5.40 1.47 -8.57
CA ASN A 28 -5.98 2.81 -8.58
C ASN A 28 -7.18 2.93 -7.62
N TYR A 29 -8.05 1.93 -7.56
CA TYR A 29 -9.14 1.91 -6.57
C TYR A 29 -8.59 1.98 -5.14
N VAL A 30 -7.59 1.14 -4.81
CA VAL A 30 -6.91 1.16 -3.50
C VAL A 30 -6.29 2.54 -3.21
N ALA A 31 -5.66 3.17 -4.20
CA ALA A 31 -5.08 4.51 -4.05
C ALA A 31 -6.13 5.59 -3.69
N VAL A 32 -7.31 5.54 -4.32
CA VAL A 32 -8.40 6.50 -4.07
C VAL A 32 -8.99 6.31 -2.66
N GLU A 33 -9.26 5.07 -2.26
CA GLU A 33 -9.76 4.74 -0.91
C GLU A 33 -8.76 5.15 0.17
N LEU A 34 -7.48 4.82 -0.01
CA LEU A 34 -6.41 5.22 0.90
C LEU A 34 -6.33 6.74 1.01
N LYS A 35 -6.34 7.46 -0.11
CA LYS A 35 -6.29 8.92 -0.11
C LYS A 35 -7.42 9.51 0.72
N ALA A 36 -8.66 9.06 0.50
CA ALA A 36 -9.83 9.55 1.23
C ALA A 36 -9.71 9.30 2.75
N ILE A 37 -9.29 8.10 3.17
CA ILE A 37 -9.16 7.74 4.59
C ILE A 37 -8.02 8.51 5.27
N LEU A 38 -6.88 8.64 4.61
CA LEU A 38 -5.72 9.34 5.18
C LEU A 38 -6.00 10.84 5.33
N GLU A 39 -6.63 11.47 4.32
CA GLU A 39 -7.08 12.86 4.40
C GLU A 39 -8.09 13.04 5.54
N LEU A 40 -9.08 12.14 5.66
CA LEU A 40 -10.05 12.16 6.75
C LEU A 40 -9.37 12.07 8.12
N TRP A 41 -8.39 11.18 8.31
CA TRP A 41 -7.69 11.03 9.58
C TRP A 41 -6.82 12.23 9.93
N THR A 42 -6.20 12.85 8.93
CA THR A 42 -5.44 14.09 9.12
C THR A 42 -6.34 15.27 9.46
N ASP A 43 -7.46 15.43 8.75
CA ASP A 43 -8.44 16.48 9.04
C ASP A 43 -9.10 16.29 10.42
N ALA A 44 -9.27 15.03 10.85
CA ALA A 44 -9.77 14.68 12.19
C ALA A 44 -8.71 14.84 13.30
N GLY A 45 -7.46 15.19 12.98
CA GLY A 45 -6.39 15.41 13.96
C GLY A 45 -5.80 14.13 14.58
N ILE A 46 -6.01 12.95 13.98
CA ILE A 46 -5.47 11.67 14.47
C ILE A 46 -3.95 11.59 14.30
N GLY A 47 -3.44 12.25 13.26
CA GLY A 47 -2.02 12.36 12.91
C GLY A 47 -1.87 12.95 11.50
N ASN A 48 -0.67 13.39 11.16
CA ASN A 48 -0.37 13.83 9.80
C ASN A 48 -0.02 12.61 8.94
N PHE A 49 -0.91 12.22 8.02
CA PHE A 49 -0.74 11.05 7.19
C PHE A 49 -0.31 11.44 5.77
N GLN A 50 0.66 10.72 5.23
CA GLN A 50 1.16 10.94 3.88
C GLN A 50 1.28 9.62 3.14
N MET A 51 0.94 9.62 1.85
CA MET A 51 1.05 8.45 0.97
C MET A 51 2.22 8.65 0.00
N HIS A 52 3.11 7.66 -0.04
CA HIS A 52 4.32 7.62 -0.86
C HIS A 52 4.42 6.29 -1.61
N PHE A 53 5.40 6.21 -2.52
CA PHE A 53 5.72 5.04 -3.32
C PHE A 53 7.15 4.58 -3.00
N ILE A 54 7.37 3.27 -2.91
CA ILE A 54 8.72 2.72 -2.71
C ILE A 54 9.19 2.09 -4.01
N ARG A 55 10.36 2.51 -4.46
CA ARG A 55 11.16 1.79 -5.45
C ARG A 55 12.55 1.55 -4.89
N ASN A 56 12.97 0.29 -4.83
CA ASN A 56 14.31 -0.05 -4.39
C ASN A 56 15.32 0.06 -5.56
N ARG A 57 16.61 -0.02 -5.24
CA ARG A 57 17.70 0.07 -6.24
C ARG A 57 17.69 -1.07 -7.26
N ASP A 58 17.08 -2.19 -6.91
CA ASP A 58 16.92 -3.37 -7.77
C ASP A 58 15.69 -3.22 -8.70
N GLY A 59 15.03 -2.06 -8.70
CA GLY A 59 13.85 -1.76 -9.51
C GLY A 59 12.56 -2.43 -9.04
N LYS A 60 12.54 -3.01 -7.83
CA LYS A 60 11.32 -3.59 -7.24
C LYS A 60 10.51 -2.51 -6.53
N GLU A 61 9.21 -2.56 -6.75
CA GLU A 61 8.27 -1.57 -6.25
C GLU A 61 7.42 -2.16 -5.12
N THR A 62 6.96 -1.30 -4.22
CA THR A 62 5.81 -1.56 -3.36
C THR A 62 4.83 -0.44 -3.57
N ASP A 63 3.57 -0.80 -3.82
CA ASP A 63 2.58 0.15 -4.32
C ASP A 63 2.39 1.35 -3.42
N PHE A 64 2.33 1.18 -2.10
CA PHE A 64 2.15 2.31 -1.18
C PHE A 64 2.98 2.17 0.09
N LEU A 65 3.50 3.31 0.54
CA LEU A 65 4.05 3.54 1.88
C LEU A 65 3.25 4.65 2.53
N ILE A 66 2.65 4.36 3.67
CA ILE A 66 2.00 5.34 4.51
C ILE A 66 3.00 5.83 5.55
N LEU A 67 3.16 7.15 5.65
CA LEU A 67 3.81 7.80 6.77
C LEU A 67 2.75 8.31 7.74
N ARG A 68 3.04 8.25 9.04
CA ARG A 68 2.31 8.93 10.09
C ARG A 68 3.29 9.83 10.84
N ASP A 69 2.99 11.12 10.89
CA ASP A 69 3.83 12.13 11.54
C ASP A 69 5.28 12.12 11.02
N SER A 70 5.42 11.96 9.69
CA SER A 70 6.69 11.81 8.95
C SER A 70 7.47 10.51 9.20
N GLU A 71 6.93 9.56 9.95
CA GLU A 71 7.56 8.25 10.21
C GLU A 71 6.87 7.13 9.42
N PRO A 72 7.62 6.14 8.86
CA PRO A 72 7.04 4.98 8.20
C PRO A 72 6.03 4.25 9.09
N TRP A 73 4.84 3.99 8.57
CA TRP A 73 3.74 3.43 9.36
C TRP A 73 3.18 2.13 8.79
N LEU A 74 2.97 2.04 7.47
CA LEU A 74 2.37 0.87 6.83
C LEU A 74 2.82 0.75 5.36
N MET A 75 3.16 -0.46 4.93
CA MET A 75 3.37 -0.78 3.51
C MET A 75 2.18 -1.56 2.95
N ILE A 76 1.77 -1.23 1.72
CA ILE A 76 0.61 -1.84 1.07
C ILE A 76 0.96 -2.25 -0.35
N GLU A 77 0.51 -3.44 -0.75
CA GLU A 77 0.57 -3.96 -2.13
C GLU A 77 -0.85 -4.35 -2.57
N ALA A 78 -1.29 -3.92 -3.75
CA ALA A 78 -2.59 -4.25 -4.31
C ALA A 78 -2.51 -5.43 -5.30
N LYS A 79 -3.28 -6.49 -5.08
CA LYS A 79 -3.36 -7.62 -6.04
C LYS A 79 -4.79 -8.06 -6.32
N LEU A 80 -5.04 -8.64 -7.48
CA LEU A 80 -6.38 -9.16 -7.79
C LEU A 80 -6.75 -10.38 -6.93
N SER A 81 -5.76 -11.19 -6.54
CA SER A 81 -5.96 -12.39 -5.74
C SER A 81 -4.82 -12.60 -4.75
N ARG A 82 -4.98 -13.59 -3.86
CA ARG A 82 -3.88 -14.05 -3.02
C ARG A 82 -2.67 -14.41 -3.88
N ALA A 83 -1.48 -14.10 -3.37
CA ALA A 83 -0.20 -14.45 -3.98
C ALA A 83 0.83 -14.65 -2.87
N SER A 84 1.97 -15.25 -3.17
CA SER A 84 3.11 -15.19 -2.25
C SER A 84 3.54 -13.74 -2.06
N ILE A 85 3.92 -13.39 -0.83
CA ILE A 85 4.56 -12.10 -0.55
C ILE A 85 6.02 -12.21 -0.97
N ASP A 86 6.44 -11.34 -1.89
CA ASP A 86 7.80 -11.33 -2.41
C ASP A 86 8.83 -10.93 -1.35
N TYR A 87 10.06 -11.42 -1.50
CA TYR A 87 11.14 -11.20 -0.55
C TYR A 87 11.50 -9.71 -0.39
N HIS A 88 11.37 -8.91 -1.45
CA HIS A 88 11.73 -7.48 -1.38
C HIS A 88 10.83 -6.71 -0.41
N HIS A 89 9.55 -7.07 -0.26
CA HIS A 89 8.68 -6.41 0.73
C HIS A 89 9.16 -6.67 2.16
N ARG A 90 9.68 -7.87 2.45
CA ARG A 90 10.29 -8.18 3.75
C ARG A 90 11.52 -7.31 3.99
N LYS A 91 12.46 -7.32 3.06
CA LYS A 91 13.67 -6.50 3.11
C LYS A 91 13.36 -5.00 3.26
N SER A 92 12.38 -4.50 2.51
CA SER A 92 11.97 -3.09 2.56
C SER A 92 11.39 -2.71 3.92
N ARG A 93 10.47 -3.51 4.45
CA ARG A 93 9.93 -3.31 5.81
C ARG A 93 11.03 -3.31 6.85
N ASP A 94 11.94 -4.29 6.81
CA ASP A 94 12.93 -4.47 7.86
C ASP A 94 13.88 -3.26 7.93
N ILE A 95 14.22 -2.66 6.78
CA ILE A 95 14.99 -1.41 6.71
C ILE A 95 14.17 -0.21 7.22
N LEU A 96 12.84 -0.23 7.07
CA LEU A 96 11.91 0.78 7.59
C LEU A 96 11.51 0.54 9.05
N GLY A 97 12.28 -0.25 9.82
CA GLY A 97 12.04 -0.45 11.24
C GLY A 97 11.01 -1.54 11.59
N GLY A 98 10.67 -2.43 10.65
CA GLY A 98 9.78 -3.55 10.92
C GLY A 98 8.28 -3.23 10.84
N ILE A 99 7.90 -2.13 10.17
CA ILE A 99 6.51 -1.65 10.03
C ILE A 99 5.56 -2.67 9.39
N PRO A 100 4.27 -2.74 9.72
CA PRO A 100 3.37 -3.69 9.07
C PRO A 100 3.39 -3.62 7.54
N PHE A 101 3.25 -4.78 6.89
CA PHE A 101 2.98 -4.90 5.46
C PHE A 101 1.68 -5.67 5.25
N ILE A 102 0.84 -5.18 4.34
CA ILE A 102 -0.40 -5.86 3.95
C ILE A 102 -0.51 -5.96 2.43
N GLN A 103 -0.80 -7.16 1.94
CA GLN A 103 -1.29 -7.34 0.57
C GLN A 103 -2.82 -7.24 0.58
N VAL A 104 -3.34 -6.13 0.07
CA VAL A 104 -4.78 -5.93 -0.11
C VAL A 104 -5.20 -6.60 -1.41
N VAL A 105 -6.20 -7.46 -1.35
CA VAL A 105 -6.64 -8.26 -2.51
C VAL A 105 -8.07 -7.99 -2.92
N LYS A 106 -8.35 -8.03 -4.23
CA LYS A 106 -9.73 -7.96 -4.74
C LYS A 106 -10.52 -9.24 -4.44
N GLN A 107 -9.83 -10.38 -4.35
CA GLN A 107 -10.43 -11.66 -3.98
C GLN A 107 -11.14 -11.56 -2.63
N GLU A 108 -12.41 -11.96 -2.61
CA GLU A 108 -13.23 -12.06 -1.40
C GLU A 108 -12.82 -13.23 -0.50
N GLY A 109 -13.20 -13.13 0.78
CA GLY A 109 -12.97 -14.18 1.77
C GLY A 109 -11.55 -14.27 2.34
N VAL A 110 -10.69 -13.27 2.11
CA VAL A 110 -9.29 -13.27 2.57
C VAL A 110 -9.13 -12.39 3.80
N ALA A 111 -8.60 -12.97 4.89
CA ALA A 111 -8.18 -12.27 6.11
C ALA A 111 -7.18 -13.16 6.85
N GLU A 112 -5.91 -13.04 6.51
CA GLU A 112 -4.88 -13.98 6.92
C GLU A 112 -3.64 -13.24 7.43
N LYS A 113 -3.15 -13.63 8.60
CA LYS A 113 -1.79 -13.32 9.04
C LYS A 113 -0.86 -14.36 8.42
N ARG A 114 0.03 -13.95 7.51
CA ARG A 114 1.00 -14.85 6.89
C ARG A 114 2.16 -15.15 7.83
N GLU A 115 2.74 -14.09 8.39
CA GLU A 115 3.85 -14.11 9.34
C GLU A 115 3.71 -12.89 10.29
N GLN A 116 4.61 -12.74 11.25
CA GLN A 116 4.62 -11.54 12.08
C GLN A 116 4.85 -10.28 11.22
N GLY A 117 3.94 -9.30 11.31
CA GLY A 117 4.01 -8.05 10.54
C GLY A 117 3.65 -8.17 9.05
N LEU A 118 3.17 -9.34 8.60
CA LEU A 118 2.85 -9.65 7.21
C LEU A 118 1.42 -10.18 7.08
N TYR A 119 0.57 -9.42 6.42
CA TYR A 119 -0.87 -9.68 6.35
C TYR A 119 -1.37 -9.77 4.90
N GLN A 120 -2.48 -10.46 4.70
CA GLN A 120 -3.25 -10.42 3.46
C GLN A 120 -4.74 -10.27 3.79
N MET A 121 -5.43 -9.39 3.08
CA MET A 121 -6.82 -9.09 3.39
C MET A 121 -7.59 -8.66 2.15
N SER A 122 -8.85 -9.08 2.01
CA SER A 122 -9.75 -8.55 0.99
C SER A 122 -9.95 -7.05 1.17
N ALA A 123 -9.99 -6.29 0.08
CA ALA A 123 -10.31 -4.86 0.14
C ALA A 123 -11.64 -4.59 0.85
N SER A 124 -12.65 -5.43 0.62
CA SER A 124 -13.95 -5.42 1.29
C SER A 124 -13.91 -5.57 2.81
N ARG A 125 -12.78 -6.01 3.39
CA ARG A 125 -12.52 -6.09 4.83
C ARG A 125 -11.57 -5.02 5.34
N PHE A 126 -10.73 -4.49 4.46
CA PHE A 126 -9.72 -3.49 4.82
C PHE A 126 -10.30 -2.07 4.85
N PHE A 127 -11.29 -1.77 4.01
CA PHE A 127 -11.90 -0.44 3.88
C PHE A 127 -13.33 -0.34 4.48
N VAL A 128 -13.71 -1.25 5.38
CA VAL A 128 -15.02 -1.26 6.09
C VAL A 128 -14.95 -0.59 7.45
#